data_AF-A0A6I3BD94-F1
#
_entry.id   AF-A0A6I3BD94-F1
#
_cell.length_a   1.000
_cell.length_b   1.000
_cell.length_c   1.000
_cell.angle_alpha   90.00
_cell.angle_beta   90.00
_cell.angle_gamma   90.00
#
_symmetry.space_group_name_H-M   'P 1'
#
loop_
_entity.id
_entity.type
_entity.pdbx_description
1 polymer ?
#
loop_
_entity_poly.entity_id
_entity_poly.type
_entity_poly.pdbx_seq_one_letter_code
_entity_poly.pdbx_strand_id
1 'polypeptide(L)'
;MSEKHLSNSYWKLFASSTISNLGDGMVVAAGPLLALSLTNDSRLIAAVTFAAMLPWLILSLPAGVYLDRHDRKIIMFRANLVRGVVFAFIAVSTATNHLNIYILIAASAIAGICELFYDMSSQAILPAIVDQDSLEVANSRLYISQIISNGFVGLPLGA
;
A
#
# COMPACT_ATOMS: atom_id res chain seq x y z
N MET A 1 24.58 20.11 -15.66
CA MET A 1 23.91 18.90 -15.11
C MET A 1 22.99 18.40 -16.20
N SER A 2 23.36 17.32 -16.89
CA SER A 2 22.57 16.75 -17.99
C SER A 2 21.29 16.15 -17.41
N GLU A 3 20.13 16.61 -17.89
CA GLU A 3 18.83 15.98 -17.56
C GLU A 3 18.84 14.54 -18.06
N LYS A 4 19.14 13.61 -17.15
CA LYS A 4 19.06 12.17 -17.39
C LYS A 4 17.59 11.80 -17.60
N HIS A 5 17.28 11.41 -18.83
CA HIS A 5 15.93 11.12 -19.28
C HIS A 5 15.47 9.79 -18.68
N LEU A 6 14.59 9.84 -17.69
CA LEU A 6 13.96 8.65 -17.10
C LEU A 6 13.02 8.01 -18.13
N SER A 7 13.01 6.67 -18.19
CA SER A 7 12.17 5.90 -19.12
C SER A 7 10.66 6.12 -18.86
N ASN A 8 9.82 6.02 -19.90
CA ASN A 8 8.36 6.07 -19.77
C ASN A 8 7.79 5.03 -18.79
N SER A 9 8.47 3.89 -18.62
CA SER A 9 8.10 2.86 -17.65
C SER A 9 8.26 3.34 -16.20
N TYR A 10 9.27 4.17 -15.93
CA TYR A 10 9.47 4.78 -14.61
C TYR A 10 8.34 5.77 -14.29
N TRP A 11 7.96 6.63 -15.24
CA TRP A 11 6.87 7.60 -15.00
C TRP A 11 5.51 6.94 -14.81
N LYS A 12 5.25 5.81 -15.50
CA LYS A 12 4.03 5.00 -15.25
C LYS A 12 4.03 4.42 -13.84
N LEU A 13 5.16 3.84 -13.40
CA LEU A 13 5.32 3.32 -12.04
C LEU A 13 5.18 4.45 -11.00
N PHE A 14 5.79 5.60 -11.25
CA PHE A 14 5.75 6.75 -10.36
C PHE A 14 4.32 7.26 -10.17
N ALA A 15 3.57 7.44 -11.26
CA ALA A 15 2.17 7.87 -11.20
C ALA A 15 1.28 6.85 -10.48
N SER A 16 1.40 5.56 -10.82
CA SER A 16 0.61 4.51 -10.17
C SER A 16 0.93 4.39 -8.68
N SER A 17 2.20 4.49 -8.31
CA SER A 17 2.63 4.47 -6.90
C SER A 17 2.07 5.68 -6.16
N THR A 18 2.19 6.88 -6.71
CA THR A 18 1.69 8.11 -6.06
C THR A 18 0.20 7.98 -5.75
N ILE A 19 -0.61 7.57 -6.73
CA ILE A 19 -2.06 7.41 -6.54
C ILE A 19 -2.39 6.32 -5.51
N SER A 20 -1.68 5.19 -5.55
CA SER A 20 -1.92 4.08 -4.62
C SER A 20 -1.56 4.48 -3.18
N ASN A 21 -0.40 5.12 -2.99
CA ASN A 21 0.06 5.57 -1.68
C ASN A 21 -0.82 6.69 -1.11
N LEU A 22 -1.45 7.52 -1.94
CA LEU A 22 -2.45 8.48 -1.44
C LEU A 22 -3.63 7.76 -0.77
N GLY A 23 -4.16 6.73 -1.44
CA GLY A 23 -5.24 5.91 -0.89
C GLY A 23 -4.81 5.18 0.39
N ASP A 24 -3.58 4.68 0.43
CA ASP A 24 -3.04 3.99 1.59
C ASP A 24 -2.96 4.90 2.81
N GLY A 25 -2.43 6.12 2.66
CA GLY A 25 -2.41 7.12 3.72
C GLY A 25 -3.80 7.46 4.25
N MET A 26 -4.79 7.57 3.37
CA MET A 26 -6.19 7.79 3.78
C MET A 26 -6.71 6.62 4.61
N VAL A 27 -6.43 5.38 4.21
CA VAL A 27 -6.90 4.17 4.90
C VAL A 27 -6.20 3.98 6.25
N VAL A 28 -4.93 4.34 6.36
CA VAL A 28 -4.17 4.31 7.62
C VAL A 28 -4.80 5.24 8.66
N ALA A 29 -5.28 6.41 8.25
CA ALA A 29 -6.01 7.33 9.12
C ALA A 29 -7.45 6.85 9.40
N ALA A 30 -8.18 6.50 8.35
CA ALA A 30 -9.59 6.14 8.43
C ALA A 30 -9.82 4.81 9.17
N GLY A 31 -8.90 3.85 9.10
CA GLY A 31 -9.06 2.52 9.69
C GLY A 31 -9.37 2.55 11.19
N PRO A 32 -8.51 3.13 12.04
CA PRO A 32 -8.78 3.27 13.47
C PRO A 32 -10.01 4.13 13.80
N LEU A 33 -10.28 5.18 13.01
CA LEU A 33 -11.46 6.04 13.19
C LEU A 33 -12.77 5.30 12.87
N LEU A 34 -12.79 4.53 11.80
CA LEU A 34 -13.88 3.63 11.47
C LEU A 34 -14.06 2.57 12.55
N ALA A 35 -12.97 2.01 13.08
CA ALA A 35 -13.05 1.06 14.19
C ALA A 35 -13.69 1.67 15.44
N LEU A 36 -13.34 2.93 15.78
CA LEU A 36 -13.95 3.68 16.88
C LEU A 36 -15.46 3.89 16.69
N SER A 37 -15.93 4.02 15.44
CA SER A 37 -17.37 4.13 15.14
C SER A 37 -18.12 2.80 15.30
N LEU A 38 -17.41 1.66 15.27
CA LEU A 38 -17.99 0.31 15.30
C LEU A 38 -17.94 -0.35 16.69
N THR A 39 -17.00 0.05 17.55
CA THR A 39 -16.83 -0.56 18.88
C THR A 39 -16.17 0.39 19.87
N ASN A 40 -16.44 0.19 21.16
CA ASN A 40 -15.75 0.85 22.27
C ASN A 40 -14.62 -0.01 22.87
N ASP A 41 -14.42 -1.24 22.39
CA ASP A 41 -13.34 -2.11 22.88
C ASP A 41 -11.99 -1.74 22.26
N SER A 42 -11.11 -1.16 23.09
CA SER A 42 -9.76 -0.75 22.69
C SER A 42 -8.91 -1.89 22.14
N ARG A 43 -9.17 -3.15 22.55
CA ARG A 43 -8.42 -4.32 22.06
C ARG A 43 -8.74 -4.60 20.60
N LEU A 44 -10.01 -4.49 20.21
CA LEU A 44 -10.45 -4.71 18.83
C LEU A 44 -10.02 -3.56 17.92
N ILE A 45 -10.05 -2.33 18.41
CA ILE A 45 -9.51 -1.17 17.67
C ILE A 45 -8.00 -1.36 17.41
N ALA A 46 -7.23 -1.76 18.42
CA ALA A 46 -5.81 -2.06 18.25
C ALA A 46 -5.57 -3.25 17.31
N ALA A 47 -6.47 -4.24 17.28
CA ALA A 47 -6.38 -5.39 16.40
C ALA A 47 -6.47 -5.01 14.91
N VAL A 48 -7.18 -3.93 14.55
CA VAL A 48 -7.25 -3.42 13.16
C VAL A 48 -5.88 -3.00 12.66
N THR A 49 -5.20 -2.13 13.41
CA THR A 49 -3.84 -1.68 13.07
C THR A 49 -2.85 -2.84 13.11
N PHE A 50 -2.94 -3.70 14.13
CA PHE A 50 -2.09 -4.87 14.24
C PHE A 50 -2.25 -5.81 13.05
N ALA A 51 -3.48 -6.06 12.60
CA ALA A 51 -3.77 -6.91 11.45
C ALA A 51 -3.14 -6.37 10.15
N ALA A 52 -3.10 -5.04 9.96
CA ALA A 52 -2.43 -4.44 8.81
C ALA A 52 -0.90 -4.60 8.86
N MET A 53 -0.29 -4.56 10.05
CA MET A 53 1.16 -4.67 10.22
C MET A 53 1.67 -6.12 10.27
N LEU A 54 0.83 -7.04 10.74
CA LEU A 54 1.19 -8.44 10.95
C LEU A 54 1.80 -9.11 9.71
N PRO A 55 1.28 -8.96 8.48
CA PRO A 55 1.85 -9.55 7.29
C PRO A 55 3.32 -9.19 7.09
N TRP A 56 3.71 -7.94 7.32
CA TRP A 56 5.09 -7.49 7.19
C TRP A 56 6.04 -8.22 8.14
N LEU A 57 5.59 -8.47 9.37
CA LEU A 57 6.35 -9.14 10.40
C LEU A 57 6.63 -10.61 10.07
N ILE A 58 5.62 -11.33 9.56
CA ILE A 58 5.69 -12.79 9.39
C ILE A 58 5.92 -13.25 7.96
N LEU A 59 5.57 -12.44 6.94
CA LEU A 59 5.58 -12.85 5.54
C LEU A 59 6.66 -12.16 4.69
N SER A 60 7.46 -11.23 5.24
CA SER A 60 8.49 -10.52 4.46
C SER A 60 9.53 -11.45 3.81
N LEU A 61 10.07 -12.40 4.56
CA LEU A 61 11.00 -13.43 4.07
C LEU A 61 10.39 -14.32 2.97
N PRO A 62 9.25 -15.01 3.19
CA PRO A 62 8.66 -15.86 2.16
C PRO A 62 8.14 -15.06 0.96
N ALA A 63 7.67 -13.83 1.16
CA ALA A 63 7.27 -12.94 0.07
C ALA A 63 8.47 -12.62 -0.84
N GLY A 64 9.66 -12.36 -0.27
CA GLY A 64 10.90 -12.16 -1.04
C GLY A 64 11.23 -13.36 -1.93
N VAL A 65 11.23 -14.58 -1.37
CA VAL A 65 11.48 -15.82 -2.14
C VAL A 65 10.44 -16.02 -3.25
N TYR A 66 9.17 -15.70 -2.98
CA TYR A 66 8.11 -15.76 -3.97
C TYR A 66 8.33 -14.75 -5.11
N LEU A 67 8.74 -13.53 -4.77
CA LEU A 67 9.00 -12.44 -5.73
C LEU A 67 10.20 -12.68 -6.64
N ASP A 68 11.17 -13.48 -6.20
CA ASP A 68 12.32 -13.85 -7.02
C ASP A 68 11.97 -14.83 -8.15
N ARG A 69 10.83 -15.52 -8.04
CA ARG A 69 10.39 -16.55 -9.01
C ARG A 69 9.27 -16.10 -9.94
N HIS A 70 8.69 -14.93 -9.72
CA HIS A 70 7.48 -14.48 -10.41
C HIS A 70 7.65 -13.07 -10.98
N ASP A 71 6.84 -12.75 -11.99
CA ASP A 71 6.84 -11.40 -12.56
C ASP A 71 6.29 -10.38 -11.55
N ARG A 72 7.20 -9.54 -11.07
CA ARG A 72 6.96 -8.49 -10.08
C ARG A 72 5.91 -7.48 -10.57
N LYS A 73 5.84 -7.18 -11.89
CA LYS A 73 4.84 -6.25 -12.44
C LYS A 73 3.43 -6.82 -12.29
N ILE A 74 3.28 -8.11 -12.54
CA ILE A 74 2.00 -8.82 -12.40
C ILE A 74 1.59 -8.86 -10.93
N ILE A 75 2.55 -9.08 -10.02
CA ILE A 75 2.30 -9.09 -8.57
C ILE A 75 1.82 -7.71 -8.09
N MET A 76 2.51 -6.62 -8.47
CA MET A 76 2.07 -5.25 -8.13
C MET A 76 0.67 -4.95 -8.63
N PHE A 77 0.38 -5.31 -9.89
CA PHE A 77 -0.93 -5.09 -10.47
C PHE A 77 -2.03 -5.84 -9.71
N ARG A 78 -1.80 -7.13 -9.39
CA ARG A 78 -2.75 -7.94 -8.62
C ARG A 78 -2.94 -7.40 -7.21
N ALA A 79 -1.87 -6.99 -6.53
CA ALA A 79 -1.94 -6.41 -5.19
C ALA A 79 -2.82 -5.15 -5.18
N ASN A 80 -2.62 -4.23 -6.13
CA ASN A 80 -3.45 -3.03 -6.24
C ASN A 80 -4.90 -3.35 -6.61
N LEU A 81 -5.13 -4.33 -7.48
CA LEU A 81 -6.48 -4.75 -7.85
C LEU A 81 -7.22 -5.33 -6.63
N VAL A 82 -6.57 -6.17 -5.84
CA VAL A 82 -7.16 -6.72 -4.61
C VAL A 82 -7.41 -5.60 -3.59
N ARG A 83 -6.47 -4.67 -3.38
CA ARG A 83 -6.69 -3.50 -2.49
C ARG A 83 -7.89 -2.67 -2.94
N GLY A 84 -8.00 -2.36 -4.23
CA GLY A 84 -9.13 -1.63 -4.77
C GLY A 84 -10.47 -2.32 -4.48
N VAL A 85 -10.54 -3.63 -4.65
CA VAL A 85 -11.73 -4.43 -4.31
C VAL A 85 -12.02 -4.40 -2.80
N VAL A 86 -11.00 -4.54 -1.96
CA VAL A 86 -11.15 -4.49 -0.49
C VAL A 86 -11.68 -3.13 -0.04
N PHE A 87 -11.13 -2.03 -0.57
CA PHE A 87 -11.56 -0.67 -0.22
C PHE A 87 -12.96 -0.36 -0.75
N ALA A 88 -13.30 -0.80 -1.97
CA ALA A 88 -14.66 -0.69 -2.48
C ALA A 88 -15.65 -1.48 -1.61
N PHE A 89 -15.27 -2.68 -1.17
CA PHE A 89 -16.08 -3.50 -0.28
C PHE A 89 -16.30 -2.84 1.09
N ILE A 90 -15.25 -2.27 1.70
CA ILE A 90 -15.39 -1.49 2.94
C ILE A 90 -16.35 -0.31 2.70
N ALA A 91 -16.13 0.48 1.65
CA ALA A 91 -16.96 1.65 1.36
C ALA A 91 -18.44 1.31 1.19
N VAL A 92 -18.76 0.26 0.43
CA VAL A 92 -20.14 -0.22 0.23
C VAL A 92 -20.72 -0.77 1.54
N SER A 93 -19.94 -1.52 2.32
CA SER A 93 -20.38 -2.07 3.61
C SER A 93 -20.67 -0.97 4.64
N THR A 94 -19.86 0.09 4.66
CA THR A 94 -20.11 1.28 5.48
C THR A 94 -21.37 1.99 5.03
N ALA A 95 -21.53 2.25 3.72
CA ALA A 95 -22.69 2.96 3.19
C ALA A 95 -24.02 2.20 3.41
N THR A 96 -23.96 0.87 3.48
CA THR A 96 -25.13 0.01 3.74
C THR A 96 -25.32 -0.33 5.21
N ASN A 97 -24.48 0.19 6.13
CA ASN A 97 -24.47 -0.15 7.57
C ASN A 97 -24.31 -1.66 7.89
N HIS A 98 -23.67 -2.42 6.99
CA HIS A 98 -23.36 -3.84 7.22
C HIS A 98 -21.91 -4.07 7.68
N LEU A 99 -21.08 -3.01 7.74
CA LEU A 99 -19.72 -3.12 8.22
C LEU A 99 -19.69 -3.48 9.70
N ASN A 100 -18.93 -4.51 10.06
CA ASN A 100 -18.63 -4.85 11.45
C ASN A 100 -17.10 -4.85 11.68
N ILE A 101 -16.71 -4.85 12.96
CA ILE A 101 -15.29 -4.76 13.33
C ILE A 101 -14.45 -5.95 12.83
N TYR A 102 -15.03 -7.16 12.76
CA TYR A 102 -14.32 -8.35 12.27
C TYR A 102 -14.04 -8.30 10.77
N ILE A 103 -14.99 -7.76 9.99
CA ILE A 103 -14.82 -7.49 8.57
C ILE A 103 -13.70 -6.47 8.37
N LEU A 104 -13.68 -5.41 9.18
CA LEU A 104 -12.64 -4.39 9.12
C LEU A 104 -11.25 -4.99 9.44
N ILE A 105 -11.13 -5.80 10.49
CA ILE A 105 -9.88 -6.51 10.84
C ILE A 105 -9.41 -7.40 9.68
N ALA A 106 -10.30 -8.21 9.10
CA ALA A 106 -9.97 -9.09 7.99
C ALA A 106 -9.53 -8.30 6.75
N ALA A 107 -10.23 -7.20 6.44
CA ALA A 107 -9.89 -6.32 5.34
C ALA A 107 -8.52 -5.66 5.55
N SER A 108 -8.21 -5.21 6.77
CA SER A 108 -6.89 -4.67 7.14
C SER A 108 -5.77 -5.70 6.97
N ALA A 109 -6.00 -6.96 7.35
CA ALA A 109 -5.03 -8.03 7.13
C ALA A 109 -4.75 -8.25 5.63
N ILE A 110 -5.79 -8.31 4.81
CA ILE A 110 -5.65 -8.47 3.35
C ILE A 110 -4.92 -7.28 2.75
N ALA A 111 -5.28 -6.06 3.16
CA ALA A 111 -4.61 -4.84 2.71
C ALA A 111 -3.12 -4.86 3.06
N GLY A 112 -2.75 -5.25 4.27
CA GLY A 112 -1.35 -5.37 4.72
C GLY A 112 -0.55 -6.42 3.93
N ILE A 113 -1.17 -7.55 3.56
CA ILE A 113 -0.53 -8.55 2.68
C ILE A 113 -0.27 -7.94 1.30
N CYS A 114 -1.26 -7.25 0.73
CA CYS A 114 -1.12 -6.63 -0.58
C CYS A 114 -0.05 -5.53 -0.58
N GLU A 115 -0.01 -4.72 0.48
CA GLU A 115 0.99 -3.67 0.69
C GLU A 115 2.40 -4.24 0.74
N LEU A 116 2.61 -5.31 1.52
CA LEU A 116 3.89 -6.02 1.57
C LEU A 116 4.36 -6.44 0.17
N PHE A 117 3.50 -7.10 -0.61
CA PHE A 117 3.87 -7.54 -1.96
C PHE A 117 4.11 -6.36 -2.90
N TYR A 118 3.34 -5.28 -2.77
CA TYR A 118 3.51 -4.07 -3.57
C TYR A 118 4.87 -3.41 -3.31
N ASP A 119 5.20 -3.17 -2.04
CA ASP A 119 6.43 -2.48 -1.65
C ASP A 119 7.68 -3.28 -2.02
N MET A 120 7.68 -4.59 -1.74
CA MET A 120 8.82 -5.45 -2.09
C MET A 120 8.99 -5.55 -3.61
N SER A 121 7.89 -5.62 -4.37
CA SER A 121 7.96 -5.62 -5.84
C SER A 121 8.45 -4.29 -6.41
N SER A 122 7.94 -3.17 -5.88
CA SER A 122 8.26 -1.82 -6.32
C SER A 122 9.75 -1.53 -6.19
N GLN A 123 10.32 -1.86 -5.02
CA GLN A 123 11.75 -1.73 -4.75
C GLN A 123 12.59 -2.62 -5.68
N ALA A 124 12.10 -3.82 -5.99
CA ALA A 124 12.83 -4.80 -6.77
C ALA A 124 12.73 -4.59 -8.30
N ILE A 125 11.70 -3.89 -8.80
CA ILE A 125 11.57 -3.54 -10.23
C ILE A 125 12.42 -2.33 -10.59
N LEU A 126 12.61 -1.39 -9.66
CA LEU A 126 13.28 -0.12 -9.93
C LEU A 126 14.69 -0.28 -10.55
N PRO A 127 15.56 -1.20 -10.07
CA PRO A 127 16.85 -1.51 -10.71
C PRO A 127 16.77 -2.01 -12.15
N ALA A 128 15.65 -2.61 -12.56
CA ALA A 128 15.47 -3.20 -13.88
C ALA A 128 14.91 -2.21 -14.93
N ILE A 129 14.47 -1.02 -14.51
CA ILE A 129 13.81 -0.04 -15.40
C ILE A 129 14.57 1.28 -15.54
N VAL A 130 15.66 1.46 -14.78
CA VAL A 130 16.46 2.68 -14.75
C VAL A 130 17.95 2.30 -14.77
N ASP A 131 18.76 3.08 -15.48
CA ASP A 131 20.21 2.87 -15.55
C ASP A 131 20.89 3.03 -14.18
N GLN A 132 21.99 2.30 -13.96
CA GLN A 132 22.72 2.26 -12.68
C GLN A 132 23.05 3.67 -12.14
N ASP A 133 23.48 4.59 -13.01
CA ASP A 133 23.85 5.96 -12.63
C ASP A 133 22.64 6.88 -12.33
N SER A 134 21.42 6.35 -12.44
CA SER A 134 20.16 7.07 -12.21
C SER A 134 19.31 6.38 -11.12
N LEU A 135 19.73 5.22 -10.62
CA LEU A 135 19.01 4.44 -9.60
C LEU A 135 18.82 5.21 -8.30
N GLU A 136 19.85 5.87 -7.80
CA GLU A 136 19.77 6.63 -6.55
C GLU A 136 18.74 7.76 -6.64
N VAL A 137 18.76 8.51 -7.76
CA VAL A 137 17.80 9.60 -8.01
C VAL A 137 16.38 9.07 -8.19
N ALA A 138 16.22 7.99 -8.96
CA ALA A 138 14.93 7.38 -9.22
C ALA A 138 14.30 6.80 -7.95
N ASN A 139 15.11 6.15 -7.10
CA ASN A 139 14.71 5.59 -5.81
C ASN A 139 14.32 6.68 -4.83
N SER A 140 15.15 7.71 -4.72
CA SER A 140 14.87 8.87 -3.86
C SER A 140 13.55 9.52 -4.23
N ARG A 141 13.30 9.76 -5.53
CA ARG A 141 12.04 10.35 -6.00
C ARG A 141 10.83 9.47 -5.69
N LEU A 142 10.93 8.16 -5.94
CA LEU A 142 9.84 7.22 -5.67
C LEU A 142 9.52 7.19 -4.18
N TYR A 143 10.54 7.08 -3.32
CA TYR A 143 10.38 7.05 -1.87
C TYR A 143 9.83 8.39 -1.31
N ILE A 144 10.33 9.52 -1.81
CA ILE A 144 9.78 10.84 -1.47
C ILE A 144 8.30 10.93 -1.86
N SER A 145 7.92 10.42 -3.04
CA SER A 145 6.51 10.39 -3.45
C SER A 145 5.66 9.55 -2.49
N GLN A 146 6.15 8.38 -2.07
CA GLN A 146 5.45 7.54 -1.10
C GLN A 146 5.25 8.25 0.24
N ILE A 147 6.30 8.90 0.77
CA ILE A 147 6.21 9.64 2.05
C ILE A 147 5.21 10.80 1.95
N ILE A 148 5.29 11.61 0.89
CA ILE A 148 4.39 12.76 0.71
C ILE A 148 2.95 12.27 0.54
N SER A 149 2.75 11.24 -0.27
CA SER A 149 1.43 10.67 -0.55
C SER A 149 0.81 10.05 0.71
N ASN A 150 1.54 9.20 1.44
CA ASN A 150 1.03 8.56 2.65
C ASN A 150 0.84 9.57 3.80
N GLY A 151 1.90 10.32 4.13
CA GLY A 151 1.96 11.10 5.37
C GLY A 151 1.37 12.50 5.27
N PHE A 152 1.58 13.20 4.16
CA PHE A 152 1.23 14.63 4.06
C PHE A 152 -0.10 14.88 3.37
N VAL A 153 -0.56 13.99 2.52
CA VAL A 153 -1.81 14.18 1.76
C VAL A 153 -2.84 13.11 2.10
N GLY A 154 -2.44 11.83 2.14
CA GLY A 154 -3.34 10.74 2.45
C GLY A 154 -3.86 10.79 3.89
N LEU A 155 -2.95 10.87 4.87
CA LEU A 155 -3.33 10.88 6.29
C LEU A 155 -4.32 12.01 6.65
N PRO A 156 -4.13 13.28 6.23
CA PRO A 156 -5.09 14.34 6.54
C PRO A 156 -6.42 14.23 5.79
N LEU A 157 -6.45 13.61 4.60
CA LEU A 157 -7.68 13.42 3.84
C LEU A 157 -8.53 12.25 4.36
N GLY A 158 -7.92 11.32 5.07
CA GLY A 158 -8.60 10.17 5.67
C GLY A 158 -9.05 10.36 7.12
N ALA A 159 -8.56 11.39 7.80
CA ALA A 159 -8.92 11.72 9.19
C ALA A 159 -10.16 12.62 9.28
#